data_AF-A0A6P2MB65-F1
#
_entry.id   AF-A0A6P2MB65-F1
#
_cell.length_a   1.000
_cell.length_b   1.000
_cell.length_c   1.000
_cell.angle_alpha   90.00
_cell.angle_beta   90.00
_cell.angle_gamma   90.00
#
_symmetry.space_group_name_H-M   'P 1'
#
loop_
_entity.id
_entity.type
_entity.pdbx_description
1 polymer ?
#
loop_
_entity_poly.entity_id
_entity_poly.type
_entity_poly.pdbx_seq_one_letter_code
_entity_poly.pdbx_strand_id
1 'polypeptide(L)'
;MRNVENDAIERLLKSLDDDSDDCQAMYEEVGRAVVDRLRRTDRDALRTIARAWVECDEAQAALLDLDFFSMELGAAKERGELADAMLRNVVGKVVFKDPT
;
A
#
# COMPACT_ATOMS: atom_id res chain seq x y z
N MET A 1 -13.77 -10.08 -34.70
CA MET A 1 -13.50 -10.36 -33.27
C MET A 1 -13.25 -9.03 -32.58
N ARG A 2 -14.24 -8.47 -31.88
CA ARG A 2 -13.91 -7.58 -30.76
C ARG A 2 -13.41 -8.51 -29.66
N ASN A 3 -12.20 -8.23 -29.23
CA ASN A 3 -11.29 -9.17 -28.61
C ASN A 3 -11.75 -9.49 -27.19
N VAL A 4 -12.12 -10.75 -26.94
CA VAL A 4 -12.40 -11.26 -25.58
C VAL A 4 -11.26 -10.92 -24.61
N GLU A 5 -10.03 -10.86 -25.10
CA GLU A 5 -8.84 -10.42 -24.36
C GLU A 5 -8.92 -8.94 -23.97
N ASN A 6 -9.36 -8.04 -24.87
CA ASN A 6 -9.53 -6.63 -24.55
C ASN A 6 -10.64 -6.44 -23.51
N ASP A 7 -11.75 -7.16 -23.63
CA ASP A 7 -12.86 -7.10 -22.67
C ASP A 7 -12.44 -7.64 -21.28
N ALA A 8 -11.49 -8.59 -21.23
CA ALA A 8 -10.93 -9.08 -19.98
C ALA A 8 -9.96 -8.06 -19.34
N ILE A 9 -9.12 -7.42 -20.16
CA ILE A 9 -8.20 -6.36 -19.71
C ILE A 9 -8.98 -5.15 -19.21
N GLU A 10 -10.02 -4.70 -19.92
CA GLU A 10 -10.85 -3.57 -19.48
C GLU A 10 -11.56 -3.85 -18.15
N ARG A 11 -12.04 -5.09 -17.95
CA ARG A 11 -12.60 -5.51 -16.64
C ARG A 11 -11.55 -5.48 -15.55
N LEU A 12 -10.33 -5.95 -15.81
CA LEU A 12 -9.23 -5.88 -14.85
C LEU A 12 -8.87 -4.43 -14.51
N LEU A 13 -8.75 -3.54 -15.50
CA LEU A 13 -8.47 -2.12 -15.28
C LEU A 13 -9.58 -1.48 -14.45
N LYS A 14 -10.84 -1.83 -14.70
CA LYS A 14 -11.95 -1.38 -13.87
C LYS A 14 -11.86 -1.91 -12.43
N SER A 15 -11.53 -3.18 -12.24
CA SER A 15 -11.33 -3.75 -10.89
C SER A 15 -10.17 -3.11 -10.13
N LEU A 16 -9.13 -2.68 -10.85
CA LEU A 16 -8.04 -1.88 -10.29
C LEU A 16 -8.50 -0.48 -9.88
N ASP A 17 -9.26 0.21 -10.74
CA ASP A 17 -9.81 1.54 -10.45
C ASP A 17 -10.79 1.51 -9.26
N ASP A 18 -11.53 0.41 -9.11
CA ASP A 18 -12.48 0.17 -8.03
C ASP A 18 -11.79 -0.36 -6.74
N ASP A 19 -10.45 -0.48 -6.72
CA ASP A 19 -9.63 -1.03 -5.62
C ASP A 19 -10.15 -2.38 -5.09
N SER A 20 -10.52 -3.29 -6.00
CA SER A 20 -11.11 -4.58 -5.66
C SER A 20 -10.11 -5.52 -5.00
N ASP A 21 -10.52 -6.19 -3.92
CA ASP A 21 -9.79 -7.28 -3.26
C ASP A 21 -9.42 -8.42 -4.22
N ASP A 22 -10.17 -8.59 -5.32
CA ASP A 22 -9.86 -9.59 -6.36
C ASP A 22 -8.50 -9.34 -7.04
N CYS A 23 -7.97 -8.11 -6.96
CA CYS A 23 -6.67 -7.74 -7.51
C CYS A 23 -5.49 -8.06 -6.57
N GLN A 24 -5.74 -8.56 -5.35
CA GLN A 24 -4.73 -8.79 -4.33
C GLN A 24 -3.50 -9.56 -4.83
N ALA A 25 -3.72 -10.67 -5.54
CA ALA A 25 -2.62 -11.49 -6.06
C ALA A 25 -1.71 -10.70 -7.03
N MET A 26 -2.28 -9.80 -7.82
CA MET A 26 -1.53 -8.95 -8.74
C MET A 26 -0.75 -7.88 -7.98
N TYR A 27 -1.35 -7.25 -6.97
CA TYR A 27 -0.67 -6.28 -6.11
C TYR A 27 0.52 -6.92 -5.38
N GLU A 28 0.37 -8.14 -4.88
CA GLU A 28 1.46 -8.88 -4.24
C GLU A 28 2.62 -9.16 -5.20
N GLU A 29 2.34 -9.64 -6.41
CA GLU A 29 3.40 -9.92 -7.40
C GLU A 29 4.10 -8.65 -7.88
N VAL A 30 3.37 -7.56 -8.12
CA VAL A 30 3.96 -6.25 -8.43
C VAL A 30 4.82 -5.76 -7.27
N GLY A 31 4.32 -5.87 -6.03
CA GLY A 31 5.05 -5.52 -4.81
C GLY A 31 6.36 -6.31 -4.67
N ARG A 32 6.31 -7.64 -4.87
CA ARG A 32 7.51 -8.51 -4.87
C ARG A 32 8.53 -8.04 -5.89
N ALA A 33 8.10 -7.76 -7.13
CA ALA A 33 9.00 -7.30 -8.19
C ALA A 33 9.65 -5.95 -7.85
N VAL A 34 8.90 -5.00 -7.28
CA VAL A 34 9.41 -3.71 -6.82
C VAL A 34 10.45 -3.87 -5.70
N VAL A 35 10.15 -4.67 -4.68
CA VAL A 35 11.09 -4.96 -3.58
C VAL A 35 12.38 -5.57 -4.12
N ASP A 36 12.27 -6.54 -5.04
CA ASP A 36 13.42 -7.21 -5.61
C ASP A 36 14.28 -6.27 -6.47
N ARG A 37 13.65 -5.34 -7.20
CA ARG A 37 14.34 -4.27 -7.91
C ARG A 37 15.12 -3.39 -6.94
N LEU A 38 14.43 -2.82 -5.94
CA LEU A 38 15.04 -1.89 -4.96
C LEU A 38 16.17 -2.55 -4.17
N ARG A 39 16.00 -3.81 -3.77
CA ARG A 39 17.05 -4.58 -3.08
C ARG A 39 18.38 -4.64 -3.86
N ARG A 40 18.29 -4.65 -5.20
CA ARG A 40 19.45 -4.71 -6.12
C ARG A 40 19.99 -3.34 -6.49
N THR A 41 19.13 -2.33 -6.61
CA THR A 41 19.50 -1.03 -7.19
C THR A 41 19.58 0.12 -6.19
N ASP A 42 18.77 0.09 -5.14
CA ASP A 42 18.61 1.20 -4.19
C ASP A 42 18.11 0.70 -2.83
N ARG A 43 19.07 0.26 -2.00
CA ARG A 43 18.77 -0.30 -0.67
C ARG A 43 18.29 0.75 0.33
N ASP A 44 18.68 2.01 0.16
CA ASP A 44 18.28 3.08 1.08
C ASP A 44 16.83 3.49 0.83
N ALA A 45 16.39 3.48 -0.42
CA ALA A 45 14.97 3.59 -0.76
C ALA A 45 14.13 2.44 -0.14
N LEU A 46 14.61 1.19 -0.24
CA LEU A 46 13.94 0.05 0.40
C LEU A 46 13.88 0.20 1.93
N ARG A 47 14.95 0.67 2.57
CA ARG A 47 14.96 0.96 4.02
C ARG A 47 13.97 2.06 4.40
N THR A 48 13.78 3.05 3.54
CA THR A 48 12.84 4.16 3.77
C THR A 48 11.41 3.64 3.77
N ILE A 49 11.05 2.80 2.79
CA ILE A 49 9.75 2.09 2.77
C ILE A 49 9.60 1.22 4.02
N ALA A 50 10.61 0.42 4.36
CA ALA A 50 10.52 -0.49 5.51
C ALA A 50 10.31 0.24 6.84
N ARG A 51 10.91 1.42 7.03
CA ARG A 51 10.68 2.26 8.22
C ARG A 51 9.24 2.76 8.29
N ALA A 52 8.73 3.33 7.19
CA ALA A 52 7.35 3.78 7.12
C ALA A 52 6.35 2.62 7.34
N TRP A 53 6.69 1.42 6.89
CA TRP A 53 5.86 0.23 7.10
C TRP A 53 5.82 -0.17 8.57
N VAL A 54 6.96 -0.21 9.27
CA VAL A 54 7.00 -0.50 10.72
C VAL A 54 6.21 0.55 11.50
N GLU A 55 6.36 1.84 11.20
CA GLU A 55 5.59 2.90 11.87
C GLU A 55 4.07 2.75 11.65
N CYS A 56 3.66 2.35 10.43
CA CYS A 56 2.28 2.05 10.12
C CYS A 56 1.77 0.82 10.87
N ASP A 57 2.53 -0.28 10.87
CA ASP A 57 2.18 -1.52 11.57
C ASP A 57 2.02 -1.29 13.07
N GLU A 58 2.94 -0.54 13.69
CA GLU A 58 2.86 -0.14 15.11
C GLU A 58 1.59 0.68 15.42
N ALA A 59 1.23 1.64 14.55
CA ALA A 59 0.02 2.44 14.71
C ALA A 59 -1.27 1.60 14.56
N GLN A 60 -1.28 0.64 13.63
CA GLN A 60 -2.42 -0.26 13.41
C GLN A 60 -2.55 -1.29 14.54
N ALA A 61 -1.44 -1.85 15.02
CA ALA A 61 -1.43 -2.75 16.18
C ALA A 61 -1.96 -2.03 17.43
N ALA A 62 -1.51 -0.80 17.68
CA ALA A 62 -2.01 0.00 18.79
C ALA A 62 -3.52 0.31 18.70
N LEU A 63 -4.09 0.39 17.48
CA LEU A 63 -5.53 0.51 17.28
C LEU A 63 -6.27 -0.79 17.59
N LEU A 64 -5.72 -1.94 17.21
CA LEU A 64 -6.30 -3.26 17.46
C LEU A 64 -6.31 -3.63 18.95
N ASP A 65 -5.37 -3.10 19.72
CA ASP A 65 -5.27 -3.30 21.17
C ASP A 65 -6.32 -2.50 21.98
N LEU A 66 -7.07 -1.59 21.34
CA LEU A 66 -8.09 -0.79 22.02
C LEU A 66 -9.48 -1.44 22.02
N ASP A 67 -10.11 -1.43 23.18
CA ASP A 67 -11.52 -1.75 23.31
C ASP A 67 -12.40 -0.72 22.58
N PHE A 68 -13.55 -1.17 22.06
CA PHE A 68 -14.50 -0.33 21.33
C PHE A 68 -15.01 0.88 22.14
N PHE A 69 -15.03 0.79 23.47
CA PHE A 69 -15.46 1.87 24.37
C PHE A 69 -14.31 2.74 24.88
N SER A 70 -13.08 2.52 24.39
CA SER A 70 -11.93 3.35 24.76
C SER A 70 -12.15 4.80 24.34
N MET A 71 -11.90 5.73 25.25
CA MET A 71 -11.90 7.17 24.95
C MET A 71 -10.81 7.56 23.95
N GLU A 72 -9.79 6.71 23.77
CA GLU A 72 -8.68 6.95 22.84
C GLU A 72 -8.93 6.41 21.43
N LEU A 73 -10.03 5.67 21.22
CA LEU A 73 -10.31 4.99 19.95
C LEU A 73 -10.31 5.93 18.74
N GLY A 74 -10.90 7.13 18.89
CA GLY A 74 -10.91 8.14 17.83
C GLY A 74 -9.50 8.60 17.44
N ALA A 75 -8.69 8.98 18.43
CA ALA A 75 -7.31 9.41 18.20
C ALA A 75 -6.42 8.28 17.65
N ALA A 76 -6.64 7.04 18.07
CA ALA A 76 -5.91 5.90 17.55
C ALA A 76 -6.27 5.59 16.08
N LYS A 77 -7.55 5.72 15.69
CA LYS A 77 -7.98 5.60 14.29
C LYS A 77 -7.31 6.66 13.42
N GLU A 78 -7.34 7.92 13.84
CA GLU A 78 -6.69 9.01 13.11
C GLU A 78 -5.18 8.77 12.93
N ARG A 79 -4.49 8.27 13.97
CA ARG A 79 -3.08 7.89 13.86
C ARG A 79 -2.85 6.74 12.88
N GLY A 80 -3.68 5.71 12.91
CA GLY A 80 -3.60 4.58 11.99
C GLY A 80 -3.80 5.01 10.53
N GLU A 81 -4.84 5.82 10.27
CA GLU A 81 -5.13 6.37 8.94
C GLU A 81 -4.01 7.29 8.44
N LEU A 82 -3.47 8.14 9.31
CA LEU A 82 -2.34 9.00 8.97
C LEU A 82 -1.09 8.18 8.64
N ALA A 83 -0.78 7.15 9.43
CA ALA A 83 0.39 6.31 9.20
C ALA A 83 0.26 5.49 7.90
N ASP A 84 -0.93 4.98 7.57
CA ASP A 84 -1.20 4.32 6.28
C ASP A 84 -1.02 5.30 5.11
N ALA A 85 -1.58 6.51 5.20
CA ALA A 85 -1.40 7.54 4.18
C ALA A 85 0.08 7.94 4.00
N MET A 86 0.84 8.02 5.09
CA MET A 86 2.28 8.28 5.04
C MET A 86 3.05 7.15 4.36
N LEU A 87 2.75 5.89 4.68
CA LEU A 87 3.33 4.73 4.01
C LEU A 87 3.05 4.76 2.51
N ARG A 88 1.78 4.96 2.10
CA ARG A 88 1.40 5.06 0.68
C ARG A 88 2.17 6.17 -0.04
N ASN A 89 2.31 7.33 0.59
CA ASN A 89 3.07 8.46 0.04
C ASN A 89 4.57 8.14 -0.13
N VAL A 90 5.18 7.49 0.87
CA VAL A 90 6.59 7.07 0.80
C VAL A 90 6.79 6.05 -0.32
N VAL A 91 5.92 5.05 -0.42
CA VAL A 91 5.94 4.06 -1.51
C VAL A 91 5.80 4.76 -2.86
N GLY A 92 4.82 5.64 -3.02
CA GLY A 92 4.60 6.39 -4.26
C GLY A 92 5.85 7.16 -4.71
N LYS A 93 6.43 7.96 -3.81
CA LYS A 93 7.65 8.73 -4.07
C LYS A 93 8.84 7.87 -4.44
N VAL A 94 9.07 6.78 -3.71
CA VAL A 94 10.21 5.88 -3.95
C VAL A 94 10.05 5.12 -5.26
N VAL A 95 8.87 4.58 -5.54
CA VAL A 95 8.64 3.69 -6.68
C VAL A 95 8.56 4.46 -7.98
N PHE A 96 7.81 5.57 -7.98
CA PHE A 96 7.48 6.32 -9.20
C PHE A 96 8.38 7.54 -9.43
N LYS A 97 9.16 7.96 -8.43
CA LYS A 97 9.94 9.20 -8.44
C LYS A 97 9.03 10.37 -8.86
N ASP A 98 8.27 10.92 -7.92
CA ASP A 98 7.49 12.14 -8.19
C ASP A 98 8.38 13.17 -8.90
N PRO A 99 7.95 13.75 -10.04
CA PRO A 99 8.65 14.88 -10.61
C PRO A 99 8.59 16.01 -9.59
N THR A 100 9.74 16.34 -9.01
CA THR A 100 9.95 17.58 -8.23
C THR A 100 9.61 18.81 -9.05
#